data_AF-A0A101VNS1-F1
#
_entry.id   AF-A0A101VNS1-F1
#
_cell.length_a   1.000
_cell.length_b   1.000
_cell.length_c   1.000
_cell.angle_alpha   90.00
_cell.angle_beta   90.00
_cell.angle_gamma   90.00
#
_symmetry.space_group_name_H-M   'P 1'
#
loop_
_entity.id
_entity.type
_entity.pdbx_description
1 polymer ?
#
loop_
_entity_poly.entity_id
_entity_poly.type
_entity_poly.pdbx_seq_one_letter_code
_entity_poly.pdbx_strand_id
1 'polypeptide(L)'
;MDQPTQPRGDFVAFLNRDKQPGDRRPIFEGRIAKPGSDHKHDLTLWAHEFTDKATGEIKTMYTGTVGAVSTDMDPADQIAALTRTANTSEQTFGNLSLRPRQVAIFPNGYKDEAPDKDRPDLWGAINFGDGTPVVRASVWFKKTRSGEVMLSGATSYPIPGKSEAEMQAAEPDLATMMETGQVTKGMPKKSKSGRSD
;
A
#
# COMPACT_ATOMS: atom_id res chain seq x y z
N MET A 1 -7.15 -17.65 -22.11
CA MET A 1 -5.72 -17.28 -22.08
C MET A 1 -5.43 -16.80 -20.68
N ASP A 2 -4.66 -17.57 -19.92
CA ASP A 2 -4.32 -17.22 -18.54
C ASP A 2 -3.37 -16.02 -18.58
N GLN A 3 -3.83 -14.87 -18.08
CA GLN A 3 -2.94 -13.75 -17.85
C GLN A 3 -1.88 -14.20 -16.83
N PRO A 4 -0.58 -14.04 -17.10
CA PRO A 4 0.44 -14.35 -16.12
C PRO A 4 0.14 -13.53 -14.86
N THR A 5 -0.15 -14.21 -13.75
CA THR A 5 -0.40 -13.57 -12.47
C THR A 5 0.86 -12.83 -12.06
N GLN A 6 0.84 -11.50 -12.15
CA GLN A 6 1.95 -10.69 -11.70
C GLN A 6 2.22 -10.97 -10.21
N PRO A 7 3.50 -11.01 -9.79
CA PRO A 7 3.83 -11.11 -8.38
C PRO A 7 3.19 -9.95 -7.63
N ARG A 8 2.80 -10.18 -6.38
CA ARG A 8 2.17 -9.18 -5.50
C ARG A 8 2.90 -9.06 -4.18
N GLY A 9 2.75 -7.91 -3.55
CA GLY A 9 3.18 -7.68 -2.17
C GLY A 9 1.99 -7.30 -1.31
N ASP A 10 2.11 -7.51 -0.01
CA ASP A 10 1.06 -7.19 0.97
C ASP A 10 1.01 -5.68 1.26
N PHE A 11 -0.18 -5.14 1.50
CA PHE A 11 -0.40 -3.77 2.00
C PHE A 11 -1.39 -3.82 3.15
N VAL A 12 -0.96 -3.42 4.34
CA VAL A 12 -1.83 -3.37 5.52
C VAL A 12 -1.49 -2.14 6.35
N ALA A 13 -2.49 -1.34 6.72
CA ALA A 13 -2.30 -0.26 7.68
C ALA A 13 -3.51 -0.13 8.61
N PHE A 14 -3.28 0.10 9.88
CA PHE A 14 -4.33 0.26 10.89
C PHE A 14 -4.49 1.73 11.24
N LEU A 15 -5.74 2.13 11.53
CA LEU A 15 -5.99 3.48 12.02
C LEU A 15 -5.15 3.72 13.26
N ASN A 16 -4.39 4.81 13.28
CA ASN A 16 -3.59 5.17 14.45
C ASN A 16 -4.55 5.46 15.62
N ARG A 17 -4.48 4.62 16.65
CA ARG A 17 -5.38 4.70 17.82
C ARG A 17 -5.20 5.98 18.63
N ASP A 18 -4.02 6.58 18.53
CA ASP A 18 -3.68 7.80 19.22
C ASP A 18 -3.97 9.05 18.39
N LYS A 19 -4.46 8.90 17.15
CA LYS A 19 -4.87 10.04 16.32
C LYS A 19 -6.08 10.74 16.95
N GLN A 20 -5.95 12.04 17.15
CA GLN A 20 -7.03 12.94 17.56
C GLN A 20 -7.32 13.99 16.47
N PRO A 21 -8.54 14.53 16.41
CA PRO A 21 -8.85 15.67 15.55
C PRO A 21 -7.88 16.84 15.80
N GLY A 22 -7.36 17.44 14.73
CA GLY A 22 -6.45 18.60 14.80
C GLY A 22 -4.98 18.29 15.10
N ASP A 23 -4.61 17.07 15.51
CA ASP A 23 -3.19 16.73 15.68
C ASP A 23 -2.49 16.42 14.33
N ARG A 24 -1.15 16.38 14.36
CA ARG A 24 -0.30 16.11 13.18
C ARG A 24 0.19 14.66 13.09
N ARG A 25 -0.38 13.76 13.90
CA ARG A 25 -0.03 12.33 13.89
C ARG A 25 -0.49 11.70 12.57
N PRO A 26 0.20 10.64 12.10
CA PRO A 26 -0.27 9.89 10.95
C PRO A 26 -1.65 9.29 11.23
N ILE A 27 -2.47 9.22 10.19
CA ILE A 27 -3.81 8.64 10.26
C ILE A 27 -3.74 7.11 10.25
N PHE A 28 -2.80 6.52 9.50
CA PHE A 28 -2.60 5.09 9.40
C PHE A 28 -1.13 4.73 9.59
N GLU A 29 -0.88 3.63 10.28
CA GLU A 29 0.43 3.02 10.44
C GLU A 29 0.35 1.52 10.14
N GLY A 30 1.38 0.97 9.51
CA GLY A 30 1.25 -0.35 8.92
C GLY A 30 2.53 -0.91 8.36
N ARG A 31 2.33 -1.85 7.43
CA ARG A 31 3.38 -2.54 6.71
C ARG A 31 3.02 -2.67 5.24
N ILE A 32 4.05 -2.60 4.40
CA ILE A 32 3.94 -2.76 2.96
C ILE A 32 5.10 -3.62 2.44
N ALA A 33 4.82 -4.48 1.47
CA ALA A 33 5.84 -5.27 0.79
C ALA A 33 5.87 -4.91 -0.70
N LYS A 34 7.04 -5.11 -1.31
CA LYS A 34 7.20 -5.02 -2.76
C LYS A 34 6.55 -6.24 -3.45
N PRO A 35 6.17 -6.12 -4.72
CA PRO A 35 5.68 -7.26 -5.48
C PRO A 35 6.70 -8.40 -5.51
N GLY A 36 6.30 -9.60 -5.06
CA GLY A 36 7.16 -10.79 -5.05
C GLY A 36 8.17 -10.85 -3.89
N SER A 37 8.01 -9.99 -2.89
CA SER A 37 8.86 -9.94 -1.70
C SER A 37 8.04 -10.24 -0.46
N ASP A 38 8.56 -11.11 0.42
CA ASP A 38 7.98 -11.34 1.74
C ASP A 38 8.40 -10.27 2.77
N HIS A 39 9.48 -9.53 2.48
CA HIS A 39 9.99 -8.48 3.34
C HIS A 39 9.04 -7.29 3.47
N LYS A 40 8.62 -7.02 4.71
CA LYS A 40 7.69 -5.95 5.06
C LYS A 40 8.42 -4.71 5.56
N HIS A 41 8.14 -3.58 4.94
CA HIS A 41 8.62 -2.26 5.33
C HIS A 41 7.56 -1.55 6.15
N ASP A 42 7.97 -0.76 7.14
CA ASP A 42 7.04 0.08 7.88
C ASP A 42 6.40 1.10 6.94
N LEU A 43 5.10 1.36 7.14
CA LEU A 43 4.31 2.27 6.35
C LEU A 43 3.66 3.28 7.29
N THR A 44 3.77 4.57 6.95
CA THR A 44 3.13 5.65 7.69
C THR A 44 2.41 6.56 6.72
N LEU A 45 1.14 6.85 6.97
CA LEU A 45 0.28 7.67 6.10
C LEU A 45 -0.37 8.82 6.85
N TRP A 46 -0.46 9.96 6.19
CA TRP A 46 -1.20 11.15 6.59
C TRP A 46 -2.35 11.40 5.62
N ALA A 47 -3.50 11.81 6.14
CA ALA A 47 -4.67 12.19 5.35
C ALA A 47 -4.59 13.66 4.95
N HIS A 48 -4.98 13.94 3.71
CA HIS A 48 -5.11 15.29 3.18
C HIS A 48 -6.43 15.39 2.41
N GLU A 49 -7.23 16.38 2.76
CA GLU A 49 -8.40 16.72 1.97
C GLU A 49 -7.99 17.51 0.73
N PHE A 50 -8.66 17.24 -0.39
CA PHE A 50 -8.55 18.03 -1.60
C PHE A 50 -9.92 18.13 -2.28
N THR A 51 -10.14 19.23 -2.98
CA THR A 51 -11.33 19.39 -3.81
C THR A 51 -11.06 18.75 -5.17
N ASP A 52 -11.88 17.77 -5.52
CA ASP A 52 -11.90 17.18 -6.85
C ASP A 52 -12.36 18.26 -7.86
N LYS A 53 -11.49 18.60 -8.81
CA LYS A 53 -11.76 19.70 -9.75
C LYS A 53 -12.89 19.41 -10.73
N ALA A 54 -13.20 18.15 -10.98
CA ALA A 54 -14.23 17.75 -11.93
C ALA A 54 -15.62 17.75 -11.28
N THR A 55 -15.70 17.30 -10.03
CA THR A 55 -16.97 17.11 -9.30
C THR A 55 -17.25 18.18 -8.25
N GLY A 56 -16.23 18.90 -7.78
CA GLY A 56 -16.32 19.85 -6.66
C GLY A 56 -16.38 19.18 -5.28
N GLU A 57 -16.33 17.85 -5.22
CA GLU A 57 -16.40 17.10 -3.96
C GLU A 57 -15.10 17.19 -3.17
N ILE A 58 -15.22 17.24 -1.83
CA ILE A 58 -14.07 17.08 -0.94
C ILE A 58 -13.74 15.59 -0.85
N LYS A 59 -12.55 15.23 -1.31
CA LYS A 59 -12.01 13.88 -1.30
C LYS A 59 -10.78 13.81 -0.39
N THR A 60 -10.49 12.63 0.13
CA THR A 60 -9.30 12.40 0.97
C THR A 60 -8.26 11.62 0.19
N MET A 61 -7.05 12.16 0.08
CA MET A 61 -5.87 11.42 -0.34
C MET A 61 -4.99 11.10 0.87
N TYR A 62 -4.15 10.09 0.72
CA TYR A 62 -3.19 9.65 1.73
C TYR A 62 -1.78 9.78 1.15
N THR A 63 -0.91 10.52 1.83
CA THR A 63 0.52 10.58 1.47
C THR A 63 1.35 10.07 2.63
N GLY A 64 2.55 9.59 2.36
CA GLY A 64 3.31 8.97 3.43
C GLY A 64 4.70 8.52 3.08
N THR A 65 5.25 7.73 4.00
CA THR A 65 6.61 7.22 3.93
C THR A 65 6.66 5.71 4.12
N VAL A 66 7.64 5.10 3.45
CA VAL A 66 8.01 3.70 3.61
C VAL A 66 9.35 3.60 4.33
N GLY A 67 9.48 2.67 5.27
CA GLY A 67 10.72 2.40 5.98
C GLY A 67 11.84 1.99 5.02
N ALA A 68 13.05 2.51 5.23
CA ALA A 68 14.21 2.21 4.38
C ALA A 68 14.61 0.73 4.42
N VAL A 69 14.25 0.03 5.50
CA VAL A 69 14.63 -1.34 5.77
C VAL A 69 13.40 -2.10 6.22
N SER A 70 13.30 -3.35 5.80
CA SER A 70 12.26 -4.24 6.27
C SER A 70 12.51 -4.68 7.72
N THR A 71 11.44 -4.69 8.51
CA THR A 71 11.50 -5.00 9.95
C THR A 71 11.59 -6.50 10.24
N ASP A 72 11.48 -7.36 9.22
CA ASP A 72 11.57 -8.82 9.34
C ASP A 72 12.90 -9.40 8.82
N MET A 73 13.78 -8.56 8.25
CA MET A 73 15.12 -8.98 7.84
C MET A 73 16.00 -9.32 9.05
N ASP A 74 17.00 -10.18 8.84
CA ASP A 74 18.02 -10.46 9.84
C ASP A 74 18.78 -9.17 10.23
N PRO A 75 19.18 -8.97 11.50
CA PRO A 75 19.79 -7.72 11.95
C PRO A 75 21.04 -7.29 11.16
N ALA A 76 21.86 -8.26 10.73
CA ALA A 76 23.04 -7.97 9.91
C ALA A 76 22.65 -7.41 8.54
N ASP A 77 21.60 -7.95 7.92
CA ASP A 77 21.08 -7.49 6.63
C ASP A 77 20.39 -6.13 6.75
N GLN A 78 19.73 -5.87 7.88
CA GLN A 78 19.18 -4.54 8.18
C GLN A 78 20.29 -3.48 8.23
N ILE A 79 21.39 -3.76 8.94
CA ILE A 79 22.54 -2.85 9.02
C ILE A 79 23.17 -2.68 7.64
N ALA A 80 23.40 -3.77 6.90
CA ALA A 80 23.95 -3.71 5.56
C ALA A 80 23.07 -2.85 4.62
N ALA A 81 21.74 -3.00 4.68
CA ALA A 81 20.81 -2.20 3.92
C ALA A 81 20.87 -0.70 4.28
N LEU A 82 21.02 -0.34 5.57
CA LEU A 82 21.20 1.05 5.99
C LEU A 82 22.51 1.68 5.51
N THR A 83 23.56 0.88 5.35
CA THR A 83 24.88 1.35 4.90
C THR A 83 25.03 1.45 3.38
N ARG A 84 24.11 0.85 2.60
CA ARG A 84 24.12 0.97 1.14
C ARG A 84 23.75 2.39 0.74
N THR A 85 24.42 2.91 -0.30
CA THR A 85 24.02 4.17 -0.93
C THR A 85 22.60 4.01 -1.48
N ALA A 86 21.64 4.68 -0.83
CA ALA A 86 20.25 4.66 -1.27
C ALA A 86 20.14 5.23 -2.69
N ASN A 87 19.27 4.64 -3.52
CA ASN A 87 18.92 5.29 -4.77
C ASN A 87 18.04 6.51 -4.44
N THR A 88 18.60 7.69 -4.59
CA THR A 88 17.95 8.95 -4.22
C THR A 88 17.10 9.54 -5.33
N SER A 89 16.98 8.86 -6.48
CA SER A 89 16.25 9.39 -7.62
C SER A 89 14.74 9.43 -7.36
N GLU A 90 14.17 10.61 -7.55
CA GLU A 90 12.74 10.76 -7.78
C GLU A 90 12.33 9.95 -9.01
N GLN A 91 11.19 9.26 -8.91
CA GLN A 91 10.63 8.48 -10.00
C GLN A 91 9.24 9.01 -10.34
N THR A 92 8.88 8.97 -11.62
CA THR A 92 7.57 9.41 -12.11
C THR A 92 6.67 8.22 -12.40
N PHE A 93 5.38 8.36 -12.06
CA PHE A 93 4.34 7.41 -12.41
C PHE A 93 3.07 8.18 -12.77
N GLY A 94 2.66 8.11 -14.04
CA GLY A 94 1.59 8.98 -14.56
C GLY A 94 1.97 10.45 -14.39
N ASN A 95 1.14 11.21 -13.68
CA ASN A 95 1.36 12.62 -13.32
C ASN A 95 1.96 12.81 -11.91
N LEU A 96 2.36 11.73 -11.24
CA LEU A 96 2.95 11.78 -9.90
C LEU A 96 4.47 11.72 -10.00
N SER A 97 5.15 12.62 -9.28
CA SER A 97 6.58 12.51 -8.98
C SER A 97 6.73 12.07 -7.52
N LEU A 98 7.42 10.95 -7.32
CA LEU A 98 7.61 10.34 -6.00
C LEU A 98 9.08 10.31 -5.64
N ARG A 99 9.42 11.01 -4.56
CA ARG A 99 10.74 10.89 -3.94
C ARG A 99 10.97 9.46 -3.43
N PRO A 100 12.23 9.04 -3.24
CA PRO A 100 12.55 7.79 -2.58
C PRO A 100 11.78 7.62 -1.27
N ARG A 101 11.19 6.44 -1.09
CA ARG A 101 10.37 6.07 0.08
C ARG A 101 9.06 6.82 0.23
N GLN A 102 8.60 7.51 -0.81
CA GLN A 102 7.32 8.21 -0.79
C GLN A 102 6.19 7.31 -1.30
N VAL A 103 5.03 7.42 -0.65
CA VAL A 103 3.77 6.82 -1.09
C VAL A 103 2.71 7.91 -1.24
N ALA A 104 1.88 7.78 -2.28
CA ALA A 104 0.68 8.58 -2.47
C ALA A 104 -0.47 7.67 -2.91
N ILE A 105 -1.64 7.83 -2.30
CA ILE A 105 -2.83 7.00 -2.51
C ILE A 105 -4.05 7.93 -2.60
N PHE A 106 -4.88 7.73 -3.60
CA PHE A 106 -6.02 8.56 -3.98
C PHE A 106 -7.29 7.72 -4.05
N PRO A 107 -8.49 8.32 -3.91
CA PRO A 107 -9.74 7.61 -4.15
C PRO A 107 -9.80 7.05 -5.56
N ASN A 108 -10.31 5.83 -5.69
CA ASN A 108 -10.48 5.20 -6.99
C ASN A 108 -11.72 5.75 -7.69
N GLY A 109 -11.52 6.64 -8.66
CA GLY A 109 -12.61 7.22 -9.45
C GLY A 109 -13.37 6.23 -10.34
N TYR A 110 -12.82 5.03 -10.56
CA TYR A 110 -13.43 4.00 -11.40
C TYR A 110 -14.18 2.94 -10.60
N LYS A 111 -14.20 3.03 -9.26
CA LYS A 111 -14.88 2.01 -8.44
C LYS A 111 -16.36 1.89 -8.79
N ASP A 112 -17.03 3.02 -9.00
CA ASP A 112 -18.47 3.08 -9.24
C ASP A 112 -18.87 2.68 -10.67
N GLU A 113 -17.91 2.57 -11.59
CA GLU A 113 -18.18 2.18 -12.98
C GLU A 113 -18.49 0.69 -13.15
N ALA A 114 -18.11 -0.14 -12.18
CA ALA A 114 -18.41 -1.57 -12.16
C ALA A 114 -18.59 -2.04 -10.70
N PRO A 115 -19.73 -1.69 -10.06
CA PRO A 115 -19.96 -1.93 -8.63
C PRO A 115 -19.99 -3.41 -8.27
N ASP A 116 -20.35 -4.26 -9.23
CA ASP A 116 -20.31 -5.72 -9.16
C ASP A 116 -18.89 -6.30 -9.15
N LYS A 117 -17.88 -5.50 -9.51
CA LYS A 117 -16.47 -5.81 -9.27
C LYS A 117 -16.07 -5.11 -7.98
N ASP A 118 -15.65 -5.87 -6.96
CA ASP A 118 -15.16 -5.32 -5.68
C ASP A 118 -13.80 -4.61 -5.86
N ARG A 119 -13.82 -3.49 -6.59
CA ARG A 119 -12.66 -2.69 -6.94
C ARG A 119 -12.10 -1.99 -5.69
N PRO A 120 -10.79 -1.72 -5.68
CA PRO A 120 -10.18 -1.02 -4.56
C PRO A 120 -10.83 0.34 -4.33
N ASP A 121 -10.99 0.72 -3.06
CA ASP A 121 -11.46 2.05 -2.68
C ASP A 121 -10.44 3.13 -3.01
N LEU A 122 -9.15 2.78 -2.90
CA LEU A 122 -8.03 3.69 -3.10
C LEU A 122 -6.96 3.06 -3.99
N TRP A 123 -6.35 3.91 -4.80
CA TRP A 123 -5.28 3.57 -5.74
C TRP A 123 -4.07 4.43 -5.47
N GLY A 124 -2.88 3.83 -5.50
CA GLY A 124 -1.67 4.55 -5.16
C GLY A 124 -0.44 4.11 -5.91
N ALA A 125 0.62 4.86 -5.67
CA ALA A 125 1.95 4.63 -6.19
C ALA A 125 2.98 4.79 -5.07
N ILE A 126 3.99 3.92 -5.07
CA ILE A 126 5.04 3.84 -4.07
C ILE A 126 6.40 3.78 -4.75
N ASN A 127 7.29 4.68 -4.36
CA ASN A 127 8.72 4.55 -4.65
C ASN A 127 9.40 3.97 -3.40
N PHE A 128 9.92 2.73 -3.47
CA PHE A 128 10.60 2.10 -2.33
C PHE A 128 12.01 2.66 -2.05
N GLY A 129 12.60 3.44 -2.98
CA GLY A 129 13.88 4.11 -2.79
C GLY A 129 15.12 3.20 -2.83
N ASP A 130 14.95 1.95 -3.28
CA ASP A 130 16.01 0.94 -3.43
C ASP A 130 16.41 0.72 -4.90
N GLY A 131 15.90 1.56 -5.81
CA GLY A 131 16.13 1.46 -7.25
C GLY A 131 15.15 0.56 -8.00
N THR A 132 14.21 -0.09 -7.29
CA THR A 132 13.10 -0.77 -7.97
C THR A 132 12.15 0.24 -8.62
N PRO A 133 11.43 -0.14 -9.70
CA PRO A 133 10.43 0.72 -10.32
C PRO A 133 9.33 1.11 -9.34
N VAL A 134 8.65 2.24 -9.61
CA VAL A 134 7.44 2.62 -8.87
C VAL A 134 6.43 1.46 -8.89
N VAL A 135 5.96 1.14 -7.70
CA VAL A 135 5.01 0.07 -7.42
C VAL A 135 3.61 0.68 -7.30
N ARG A 136 2.59 0.01 -7.82
CA ARG A 136 1.19 0.38 -7.64
C ARG A 136 0.63 -0.25 -6.38
N ALA A 137 -0.34 0.41 -5.74
CA ALA A 137 -1.11 -0.14 -4.64
C ALA A 137 -2.61 -0.08 -4.92
N SER A 138 -3.27 -1.19 -4.63
CA SER A 138 -4.71 -1.38 -4.69
C SER A 138 -5.19 -1.63 -3.26
N VAL A 139 -5.97 -0.71 -2.71
CA VAL A 139 -6.28 -0.66 -1.27
C VAL A 139 -7.78 -0.55 -1.03
N TRP A 140 -8.28 -1.31 -0.07
CA TRP A 140 -9.67 -1.28 0.40
C TRP A 140 -9.73 -0.82 1.85
N PHE A 141 -10.77 -0.06 2.19
CA PHE A 141 -11.17 0.19 3.56
C PHE A 141 -11.87 -1.04 4.12
N LYS A 142 -11.38 -1.53 5.25
CA LYS A 142 -11.96 -2.65 5.97
C LYS A 142 -12.08 -2.36 7.44
N LYS A 143 -12.80 -3.23 8.13
CA LYS A 143 -12.74 -3.37 9.58
C LYS A 143 -12.13 -4.72 9.92
N THR A 144 -11.32 -4.76 10.97
CA THR A 144 -10.90 -6.01 11.58
C THR A 144 -12.10 -6.71 12.21
N ARG A 145 -11.92 -7.96 12.67
CA ARG A 145 -12.94 -8.68 13.42
C ARG A 145 -13.36 -7.95 14.72
N SER A 146 -12.47 -7.15 15.31
CA SER A 146 -12.75 -6.32 16.49
C SER A 146 -13.40 -4.96 16.14
N GLY A 147 -13.63 -4.67 14.86
CA GLY A 147 -14.25 -3.42 14.40
C GLY A 147 -13.26 -2.26 14.19
N GLU A 148 -11.96 -2.49 14.37
CA GLU A 148 -10.94 -1.47 14.13
C GLU A 148 -10.80 -1.20 12.62
N VAL A 149 -10.73 0.08 12.24
CA VAL A 149 -10.56 0.48 10.84
C VAL A 149 -9.15 0.13 10.37
N MET A 150 -9.07 -0.47 9.18
CA MET A 150 -7.81 -0.80 8.52
C MET A 150 -7.89 -0.56 7.02
N LEU A 151 -6.74 -0.27 6.42
CA LEU A 151 -6.46 -0.42 5.01
C LEU A 151 -5.88 -1.81 4.77
N SER A 152 -6.42 -2.51 3.78
CA SER A 152 -5.98 -3.84 3.37
C SER A 152 -5.91 -3.85 1.85
N GLY A 153 -4.81 -4.35 1.30
CA GLY A 153 -4.56 -4.24 -0.12
C GLY A 153 -3.38 -5.06 -0.59
N ALA A 154 -3.02 -4.84 -1.86
CA ALA A 154 -1.88 -5.47 -2.48
C ALA A 154 -1.09 -4.46 -3.31
N THR A 155 0.19 -4.75 -3.48
CA THR A 155 1.08 -4.03 -4.39
C THR A 155 1.37 -4.85 -5.64
N SER A 156 1.56 -4.17 -6.77
CA SER A 156 1.91 -4.80 -8.05
C SER A 156 2.82 -3.89 -8.87
N TYR A 157 3.58 -4.47 -9.80
CA TYR A 157 4.30 -3.67 -10.79
C TYR A 157 3.35 -3.18 -11.89
N PRO A 158 3.55 -1.97 -12.44
CA PRO A 158 2.80 -1.52 -13.61
C PRO A 158 2.91 -2.54 -14.76
N ILE A 159 1.82 -2.77 -15.49
CA ILE A 159 1.85 -3.60 -16.70
C ILE A 159 2.32 -2.71 -17.85
N PRO A 160 3.49 -2.98 -18.49
CA PRO A 160 3.98 -2.16 -19.58
C PRO A 160 2.97 -2.06 -20.72
N GLY A 161 2.77 -0.85 -21.26
CA GLY A 161 1.88 -0.61 -22.40
C GLY A 161 0.39 -0.60 -22.08
N LYS A 162 -0.02 -0.74 -20.82
CA LYS A 162 -1.42 -0.59 -20.40
C LYS A 162 -1.66 0.77 -19.74
N SER A 163 -2.77 1.40 -20.09
CA SER A 163 -3.30 2.57 -19.39
C SER A 163 -3.78 2.21 -17.98
N GLU A 164 -3.98 3.22 -17.14
CA GLU A 164 -4.51 3.03 -15.78
C GLU A 164 -5.85 2.28 -15.80
N ALA A 165 -6.79 2.71 -16.65
CA ALA A 165 -8.09 2.07 -16.84
C ALA A 165 -7.97 0.58 -17.23
N GLU A 166 -7.08 0.25 -18.16
CA GLU A 166 -6.84 -1.14 -18.60
C GLU A 166 -6.18 -1.99 -17.52
N MET A 167 -5.34 -1.38 -16.68
CA MET A 167 -4.77 -2.06 -15.53
C MET A 167 -5.84 -2.30 -14.44
N GLN A 168 -6.79 -1.36 -14.22
CA GLN A 168 -7.92 -1.56 -13.29
C GLN A 168 -8.76 -2.75 -13.71
N ALA A 169 -9.06 -2.84 -15.01
CA ALA A 169 -9.89 -3.88 -15.56
C ALA A 169 -9.25 -5.28 -15.48
N ALA A 170 -7.91 -5.33 -15.42
CA ALA A 170 -7.13 -6.57 -15.32
C ALA A 170 -6.86 -7.01 -13.87
N GLU A 171 -7.21 -6.20 -12.86
CA GLU A 171 -7.05 -6.61 -11.46
C GLU A 171 -8.13 -7.64 -11.07
N PRO A 172 -7.74 -8.78 -10.45
CA PRO A 172 -8.67 -9.68 -9.78
C PRO A 172 -9.52 -8.93 -8.75
N ASP A 173 -10.68 -9.46 -8.42
CA ASP A 173 -11.46 -8.93 -7.29
C ASP A 173 -10.80 -9.24 -5.93
N LEU A 174 -11.27 -8.56 -4.89
CA LEU A 174 -10.75 -8.71 -3.54
C LEU A 174 -10.92 -10.14 -2.99
N ALA A 175 -12.03 -10.81 -3.31
CA ALA A 175 -12.30 -12.16 -2.84
C ALA A 175 -11.24 -13.15 -3.36
N THR A 176 -10.92 -13.07 -4.66
CA THR A 176 -9.87 -13.85 -5.31
C THR A 176 -8.50 -13.55 -4.71
N MET A 177 -8.19 -12.29 -4.44
CA MET A 177 -6.92 -11.91 -3.81
C MET A 177 -6.79 -12.42 -2.36
N MET A 178 -7.89 -12.48 -1.61
CA MET A 178 -7.89 -13.01 -0.25
C MET A 178 -7.78 -14.54 -0.22
N GLU A 179 -8.40 -15.23 -1.17
CA GLU A 179 -8.30 -16.69 -1.32
C GLU A 179 -6.88 -17.12 -1.70
N THR A 180 -6.24 -16.37 -2.59
CA THR A 180 -4.86 -16.61 -3.03
C THR A 180 -3.80 -16.10 -2.04
N GLY A 181 -4.21 -15.55 -0.89
CA GLY A 181 -3.31 -15.05 0.15
C GLY A 181 -2.54 -13.77 -0.22
N GLN A 182 -2.89 -13.13 -1.34
CA GLN A 182 -2.27 -11.90 -1.85
C GLN A 182 -2.66 -10.67 -1.04
N VAL A 183 -3.82 -10.71 -0.39
CA VAL A 183 -4.30 -9.67 0.54
C VAL A 183 -4.62 -10.33 1.87
N THR A 184 -3.99 -9.86 2.95
CA THR A 184 -4.25 -10.44 4.27
C THR A 184 -5.63 -10.04 4.81
N LYS A 185 -6.23 -10.92 5.64
CA LYS A 185 -7.43 -10.61 6.45
C LYS A 185 -7.14 -9.70 7.66
N GLY A 186 -5.88 -9.28 7.83
CA GLY A 186 -5.34 -8.61 9.01
C GLY A 186 -3.95 -9.14 9.35
N MET A 187 -3.28 -8.53 10.33
CA MET A 187 -1.97 -9.01 10.79
C MET A 187 -2.08 -10.45 11.33
N PRO A 188 -1.12 -11.35 11.03
CA PRO A 188 -0.99 -12.58 11.80
C PRO A 188 -0.83 -12.21 13.27
N LYS A 189 -1.55 -12.93 14.15
CA LYS A 189 -1.39 -12.77 15.60
C LYS A 189 0.10 -12.90 15.91
N LYS A 190 0.68 -11.91 16.60
CA LYS A 190 1.99 -12.05 17.26
C LYS A 190 1.98 -13.41 17.94
N SER A 191 2.88 -14.31 17.52
CA SER A 191 3.14 -15.51 18.31
C SER A 191 3.55 -15.01 19.69
N LYS A 192 2.78 -15.38 20.72
CA LYS A 192 3.25 -15.32 22.10
C LYS A 192 4.39 -16.33 22.18
N SER A 193 5.60 -15.95 21.80
CA SER A 193 6.78 -16.69 22.21
C SER A 193 6.92 -16.52 23.73
N GLY A 194 7.04 -17.68 24.38
CA GLY A 194 6.82 -17.85 25.80
C GLY A 194 7.75 -17.02 26.67
N ARG A 195 7.14 -16.39 27.67
CA ARG A 195 7.80 -16.15 28.95
C ARG A 195 7.51 -17.39 29.78
N SER A 196 8.43 -18.35 29.75
CA SER A 196 8.53 -19.36 30.80
C SER A 196 9.36 -18.75 31.93
N ASP A 197 8.84 -18.92 33.14
CA ASP A 197 9.40 -18.48 34.42
C ASP A 197 10.88 -18.87 34.64
#